data_AF-A0A1S3K7F7-F1
#
_entry.id   AF-A0A1S3K7F7-F1
#
_cell.length_a   1.000
_cell.length_b   1.000
_cell.length_c   1.000
_cell.angle_alpha   90.00
_cell.angle_beta   90.00
_cell.angle_gamma   90.00
#
_symmetry.space_group_name_H-M   'P 1'
#
loop_
_entity.id
_entity.type
_entity.pdbx_description
1 polymer ?
#
loop_
_entity_poly.entity_id
_entity_poly.type
_entity_poly.pdbx_seq_one_letter_code
_entity_poly.pdbx_strand_id
1 'polypeptide(L)'
;MSVLLMAGRKRDKGRSNSASESEEETEDTTEYISSGSVKMWTWTFDGDKLTIIFRKDTMEVWVDDDKIDPTSRFSGSTVIMDFKIGKHQARIRSTKGDDDDMLTIDGIPVD
;
A
#
# COMPACT_ATOMS: atom_id res chain seq x y z
N MET A 1 31.81 -11.89 68.58
CA MET A 1 30.98 -13.04 69.00
C MET A 1 29.55 -12.52 69.03
N SER A 2 28.58 -12.99 68.25
CA SER A 2 28.27 -14.38 67.92
C SER A 2 27.71 -14.52 66.51
N VAL A 3 28.04 -15.63 65.87
CA VAL A 3 27.51 -16.10 64.59
C VAL A 3 26.29 -16.97 64.89
N LEU A 4 25.18 -16.78 64.18
CA LEU A 4 24.07 -17.73 64.20
C LEU A 4 23.62 -18.03 62.77
N LEU A 5 24.10 -19.16 62.25
CA LEU A 5 23.50 -19.86 61.10
C LEU A 5 22.27 -20.62 61.60
N MET A 6 21.17 -20.59 60.84
CA MET A 6 20.22 -21.71 60.75
C MET A 6 19.67 -21.86 59.34
N ALA A 7 19.66 -23.10 58.87
CA ALA A 7 19.26 -23.56 57.55
C ALA A 7 17.93 -24.33 57.60
N GLY A 8 17.21 -24.35 56.47
CA GLY A 8 16.11 -25.28 56.16
C GLY A 8 14.76 -24.58 55.94
N ARG A 9 13.86 -24.98 55.03
CA ARG A 9 13.73 -26.14 54.12
C ARG A 9 12.77 -25.76 52.98
N LYS A 10 12.97 -26.39 51.80
CA LYS A 10 12.12 -26.36 50.59
C LYS A 10 10.62 -26.58 50.87
N ARG A 11 9.77 -25.89 50.11
CA ARG A 11 8.46 -26.38 49.65
C ARG A 11 8.26 -26.04 48.18
N ASP A 12 8.31 -27.07 47.35
CA ASP A 12 7.71 -27.14 46.03
C ASP A 12 6.19 -27.10 46.17
N LYS A 13 5.53 -26.27 45.36
CA LYS A 13 4.14 -26.51 44.96
C LYS A 13 3.91 -25.90 43.59
N GLY A 14 4.03 -26.75 42.58
CA GLY A 14 3.65 -26.44 41.21
C GLY A 14 2.17 -26.06 41.13
N ARG A 15 1.87 -25.14 40.22
CA ARG A 15 0.54 -24.96 39.67
C ARG A 15 0.69 -24.55 38.21
N SER A 16 0.47 -25.53 37.34
CA SER A 16 0.29 -25.37 35.90
C SER A 16 -1.01 -24.66 35.58
N ASN A 17 -1.10 -24.27 34.29
CA ASN A 17 -2.23 -23.76 33.51
C ASN A 17 -2.36 -22.24 33.48
N SER A 18 -2.01 -21.68 32.32
CA SER A 18 -3.03 -21.18 31.40
C SER A 18 -2.60 -21.48 29.97
N ALA A 19 -3.45 -22.23 29.26
CA ALA A 19 -3.41 -22.32 27.81
C ALA A 19 -3.75 -20.94 27.25
N SER A 20 -2.89 -20.41 26.40
CA SER A 20 -3.24 -19.26 25.57
C SER A 20 -3.93 -19.82 24.33
N GLU A 21 -5.26 -19.75 24.31
CA GLU A 21 -6.02 -19.75 23.07
C GLU A 21 -5.69 -18.43 22.37
N SER A 22 -4.83 -18.53 21.36
CA SER A 22 -4.58 -17.44 20.42
C SER A 22 -5.74 -17.44 19.44
N GLU A 23 -6.79 -16.69 19.76
CA GLU A 23 -7.74 -16.24 18.75
C GLU A 23 -7.00 -15.21 17.90
N GLU A 24 -6.45 -15.65 16.77
CA GLU A 24 -6.00 -14.75 15.71
C GLU A 24 -7.24 -14.08 15.10
N GLU A 25 -7.65 -12.98 15.72
CA GLU A 25 -8.48 -11.98 15.07
C GLU A 25 -7.66 -11.41 13.90
N THR A 26 -7.90 -11.92 12.69
CA THR A 26 -7.51 -11.22 11.47
C THR A 26 -8.30 -9.92 11.45
N GLU A 27 -7.68 -8.84 11.95
CA GLU A 27 -8.16 -7.48 11.72
C GLU A 27 -8.24 -7.28 10.20
N ASP A 28 -9.46 -7.45 9.67
CA ASP A 28 -9.85 -6.99 8.35
C ASP A 28 -9.81 -5.46 8.41
N THR A 29 -8.59 -4.90 8.29
CA THR A 29 -8.41 -3.48 8.06
C THR A 29 -8.87 -3.21 6.64
N THR A 30 -10.18 -3.03 6.46
CA THR A 30 -10.69 -2.32 5.28
C THR A 30 -10.04 -0.95 5.27
N GLU A 31 -8.91 -0.82 4.56
CA GLU A 31 -8.25 0.45 4.33
C GLU A 31 -9.25 1.37 3.65
N TYR A 32 -9.68 2.41 4.37
CA TYR A 32 -10.59 3.41 3.85
C TYR A 32 -9.83 4.25 2.82
N ILE A 33 -10.02 3.93 1.54
CA ILE A 33 -9.48 4.74 0.44
C ILE A 33 -10.37 5.97 0.28
N SER A 34 -9.86 7.15 0.64
CA SER A 34 -10.58 8.40 0.42
C SER A 34 -10.78 8.62 -1.09
N SER A 35 -11.96 9.07 -1.55
CA SER A 35 -12.17 9.29 -2.99
C SER A 35 -11.22 10.33 -3.60
N GLY A 36 -10.61 11.21 -2.77
CA GLY A 36 -9.60 12.17 -3.20
C GLY A 36 -8.21 11.58 -3.43
N SER A 37 -7.96 10.34 -2.99
CA SER A 37 -6.68 9.65 -3.20
C SER A 37 -6.68 8.74 -4.42
N VAL A 38 -7.75 8.71 -5.23
CA VAL A 38 -7.83 7.88 -6.43
C VAL A 38 -8.19 8.72 -7.66
N LYS A 39 -7.41 8.55 -8.72
CA LYS A 39 -7.72 9.09 -10.06
C LYS A 39 -7.89 7.93 -11.02
N MET A 40 -8.91 8.02 -11.88
CA MET A 40 -9.22 6.97 -12.85
C MET A 40 -9.36 7.60 -14.23
N TRP A 41 -8.82 6.94 -15.25
CA TRP A 41 -8.98 7.29 -16.65
C TRP A 41 -9.50 6.09 -17.43
N THR A 42 -10.31 6.35 -18.45
CA THR A 42 -10.72 5.32 -19.41
C THR A 42 -10.14 5.67 -20.77
N TRP A 43 -9.28 4.80 -21.29
CA TRP A 43 -8.70 4.96 -22.61
C TRP A 43 -9.33 3.96 -23.58
N THR A 44 -9.73 4.42 -24.76
CA THR A 44 -10.24 3.54 -25.82
C THR A 44 -9.25 3.49 -26.97
N PHE A 45 -8.78 2.30 -27.32
CA PHE A 45 -7.82 2.08 -28.40
C PHE A 45 -8.20 0.83 -29.20
N ASP A 46 -8.21 0.93 -30.53
CA ASP A 46 -8.62 -0.15 -31.45
C ASP A 46 -9.99 -0.80 -31.14
N GLY A 47 -10.88 -0.07 -30.45
CA GLY A 47 -12.22 -0.53 -30.06
C GLY A 47 -12.29 -1.16 -28.66
N ASP A 48 -11.15 -1.44 -28.06
CA ASP A 48 -11.05 -1.95 -26.69
C ASP A 48 -10.99 -0.78 -25.69
N LYS A 49 -11.69 -0.94 -24.56
CA LYS A 49 -11.65 0.01 -23.45
C LYS A 49 -10.73 -0.52 -22.37
N LEU A 50 -9.84 0.33 -21.90
CA LEU A 50 -8.87 0.05 -20.86
C LEU A 50 -9.03 1.07 -19.73
N THR A 51 -9.04 0.60 -18.50
CA THR A 51 -9.17 1.43 -17.31
C THR A 51 -7.81 1.56 -16.63
N ILE A 52 -7.37 2.80 -16.41
CA ILE A 52 -6.16 3.12 -15.66
C ILE A 52 -6.58 3.73 -14.33
N ILE A 53 -6.08 3.19 -13.22
CA ILE A 53 -6.32 3.71 -11.88
C ILE A 53 -4.99 4.11 -11.27
N PHE A 54 -4.92 5.32 -10.73
CA PHE A 54 -3.81 5.82 -9.94
C PHE A 54 -4.27 6.05 -8.50
N ARG A 55 -3.64 5.34 -7.57
CA ARG A 55 -3.82 5.51 -6.13
C ARG A 55 -2.71 6.43 -5.60
N LYS A 56 -3.06 7.67 -5.26
CA LYS A 56 -2.14 8.73 -4.80
C LYS A 56 -1.51 8.43 -3.45
N ASP A 57 -2.20 7.70 -2.58
CA ASP A 57 -1.75 7.34 -1.24
C ASP A 57 -0.66 6.26 -1.26
N THR A 58 -0.87 5.21 -2.05
CA THR A 58 0.08 4.10 -2.20
C THR A 58 1.06 4.31 -3.35
N MET A 59 0.86 5.35 -4.17
CA MET A 59 1.59 5.60 -5.42
C MET A 59 1.53 4.41 -6.39
N GLU A 60 0.41 3.68 -6.39
CA GLU A 60 0.20 2.51 -7.23
C GLU A 60 -0.53 2.88 -8.51
N VAL A 61 -0.17 2.20 -9.60
CA VAL A 61 -0.86 2.29 -10.88
C VAL A 61 -1.40 0.90 -11.21
N TRP A 62 -2.66 0.88 -11.64
CA TRP A 62 -3.38 -0.32 -12.04
C TRP A 62 -3.92 -0.12 -13.46
N VAL A 63 -3.88 -1.18 -14.26
CA VAL A 63 -4.37 -1.22 -15.64
C VAL A 63 -5.24 -2.47 -15.80
N ASP A 64 -6.53 -2.31 -16.08
CA ASP A 64 -7.51 -3.42 -16.20
C ASP A 64 -7.38 -4.46 -15.07
N ASP A 65 -7.36 -3.97 -13.82
CA ASP A 65 -7.20 -4.75 -12.58
C ASP A 65 -5.83 -5.38 -12.34
N ASP A 66 -4.86 -5.21 -13.25
CA ASP A 66 -3.47 -5.60 -13.02
C ASP A 66 -2.65 -4.45 -12.44
N LYS A 67 -2.03 -4.69 -11.29
CA LYS A 67 -1.05 -3.75 -10.71
C LYS A 67 0.21 -3.76 -11.56
N ILE A 68 0.67 -2.57 -11.93
CA ILE A 68 1.91 -2.38 -12.68
C ILE A 68 2.94 -1.63 -11.84
N ASP A 69 4.21 -1.90 -12.09
CA ASP A 69 5.33 -1.21 -11.44
C ASP A 69 5.86 -0.09 -12.35
N PRO A 70 5.48 1.18 -12.10
CA PRO A 70 5.99 2.30 -12.89
C PRO A 70 7.43 2.65 -12.49
N THR A 71 8.15 3.24 -13.44
CA THR A 71 9.39 3.97 -13.12
C THR A 71 9.03 5.35 -12.60
N SER A 72 9.19 5.54 -11.29
CA SER A 72 8.82 6.79 -10.61
C SER A 72 10.00 7.74 -10.46
N ARG A 73 9.76 9.02 -10.76
CA ARG A 73 10.70 10.14 -10.55
C ARG A 73 10.03 11.23 -9.73
N PHE A 74 10.62 11.55 -8.60
CA PHE A 74 10.13 12.58 -7.69
C PHE A 74 10.95 13.86 -7.86
N SER A 75 10.27 14.99 -8.00
CA SER A 75 10.88 16.31 -8.10
C SER A 75 10.05 17.32 -7.30
N GLY A 76 10.48 17.60 -6.07
CA GLY A 76 9.74 18.47 -5.15
C GLY A 76 8.38 17.86 -4.79
N SER A 77 7.29 18.57 -5.10
CA SER A 77 5.92 18.11 -4.89
C SER A 77 5.36 17.30 -6.06
N THR A 78 6.07 17.19 -7.18
CA THR A 78 5.59 16.47 -8.37
C THR A 78 6.19 15.07 -8.44
N VAL A 79 5.35 14.09 -8.75
CA VAL A 79 5.76 12.73 -9.15
C VAL A 79 5.45 12.52 -10.63
N ILE A 80 6.41 11.92 -11.33
CA ILE A 80 6.25 11.46 -12.70
C ILE A 80 6.41 9.95 -12.68
N MET A 81 5.41 9.23 -13.16
CA MET A 81 5.41 7.77 -13.27
C MET A 81 5.35 7.39 -14.74
N ASP A 82 6.40 6.72 -15.22
CA ASP A 82 6.51 6.23 -16.59
C ASP A 82 6.28 4.71 -16.62
N PHE A 83 5.38 4.23 -17.49
CA PHE A 83 5.07 2.80 -17.65
C PHE A 83 4.62 2.47 -19.08
N LYS A 84 4.40 1.17 -19.38
CA LYS A 84 3.97 0.72 -20.70
C LYS A 84 2.63 0.01 -20.63
N ILE A 85 1.79 0.24 -21.64
CA ILE A 85 0.54 -0.49 -21.87
C ILE A 85 0.69 -1.16 -23.25
N GLY A 86 1.06 -2.44 -23.26
CA GLY A 86 1.45 -3.14 -24.49
C GLY A 86 2.62 -2.43 -25.19
N LYS A 87 2.35 -1.83 -26.36
CA LYS A 87 3.34 -1.08 -27.17
C LYS A 87 3.37 0.42 -26.88
N HIS A 88 2.41 0.93 -26.11
CA HIS A 88 2.22 2.36 -25.88
C HIS A 88 2.96 2.84 -24.64
N GLN A 89 3.54 4.04 -24.71
CA GLN A 89 4.23 4.66 -23.59
C GLN A 89 3.24 5.52 -22.81
N ALA A 90 3.00 5.16 -21.55
CA ALA A 90 2.16 5.92 -20.66
C ALA A 90 2.99 6.71 -19.65
N ARG A 91 2.45 7.86 -19.25
CA ARG A 91 3.01 8.71 -18.20
C ARG A 91 1.90 9.35 -17.38
N ILE A 92 1.99 9.20 -16.06
CA ILE A 92 1.20 9.98 -15.10
C ILE A 92 2.08 11.07 -14.53
N ARG A 93 1.54 12.29 -14.47
CA ARG A 93 2.10 13.41 -13.71
C ARG A 93 1.11 13.78 -12.63
N SER A 94 1.54 13.74 -11.38
CA SER A 94 0.74 14.14 -10.22
C SER A 94 1.52 15.14 -9.37
N THR A 95 0.84 16.18 -8.87
CA THR A 95 1.44 17.17 -7.99
C THR A 95 0.72 17.14 -6.64
N LYS A 96 1.48 16.97 -5.56
CA LYS A 96 0.92 16.95 -4.21
C LYS A 96 0.21 18.27 -3.91
N GLY A 97 -1.04 18.16 -3.45
CA GLY A 97 -1.89 19.32 -3.13
C GLY A 97 -2.61 19.90 -4.34
N ASP A 98 -2.49 19.25 -5.51
CA ASP A 98 -3.23 19.55 -6.71
C ASP A 98 -4.08 18.34 -7.09
N ASP A 99 -5.26 18.61 -7.66
CA ASP A 99 -6.17 17.59 -8.20
C ASP A 99 -6.02 17.44 -9.73
N ASP A 100 -5.13 18.24 -10.34
CA ASP A 100 -4.77 18.20 -11.76
C ASP A 100 -3.74 17.09 -12.07
N ASP A 101 -4.10 15.85 -11.77
CA ASP A 101 -3.33 14.70 -12.26
C ASP A 101 -3.62 14.49 -13.74
N MET A 102 -2.55 14.30 -14.51
CA MET A 102 -2.63 14.13 -15.95
C MET A 102 -2.05 12.78 -16.36
N LEU A 103 -2.84 11.99 -17.09
CA LEU A 103 -2.36 10.82 -17.81
C LEU A 103 -2.08 11.21 -19.26
N THR A 104 -0.95 10.74 -19.79
CA THR A 104 -0.62 10.83 -21.22
C THR A 104 -0.26 9.45 -21.74
N ILE A 105 -0.76 9.12 -22.93
CA ILE A 105 -0.44 7.88 -23.65
C ILE A 105 0.09 8.27 -25.03
N ASP A 106 1.32 7.85 -25.33
CA ASP A 106 2.11 8.29 -26.49
C ASP A 106 2.19 9.83 -26.63
N GLY A 107 2.19 10.53 -25.49
CA GLY A 107 2.21 11.99 -25.42
C GLY A 107 0.86 12.67 -25.63
N ILE A 108 -0.22 11.90 -25.84
CA ILE A 108 -1.59 12.43 -25.96
C ILE A 108 -2.24 12.40 -24.57
N PRO A 109 -2.76 13.53 -24.07
CA PRO A 109 -3.47 13.55 -22.80
C PRO A 109 -4.76 12.73 -22.88
N VAL A 110 -5.04 11.99 -21.80
CA VAL A 110 -6.27 11.23 -21.60
C VAL A 110 -7.09 11.97 -20.54
N ASP A 111 -8.35 12.29 -20.89
CA ASP A 111 -9.31 12.97 -20.02
C ASP A 111 -10.11 11.97 -19.16
#